data_AF-A0A5S9PHH6-F1
#
_entry.id   AF-A0A5S9PHH6-F1
#
_cell.length_a   1.000
_cell.length_b   1.000
_cell.length_c   1.000
_cell.angle_alpha   90.00
_cell.angle_beta   90.00
_cell.angle_gamma   90.00
#
_symmetry.space_group_name_H-M   'P 1'
#
loop_
_entity.id
_entity.type
_entity.pdbx_description
1 polymer ?
#
loop_
_entity_poly.entity_id
_entity_poly.type
_entity_poly.pdbx_seq_one_letter_code
_entity_poly.pdbx_strand_id
1 'polypeptide(L)'
;MMRLKATHAVVLFFAILVGACSGQLIQPDKATIDSVVIRNQTSHSVHDVTLRIPANGGVISCSTILAHSECSLGFSLRQNNNNPALLSWTYRGHSYQEPLKGPPGQADEVTQQAVITIIGEGIVIAKLKDHR
;
A
#
# COMPACT_ATOMS: atom_id res chain seq x y z
N MET A 1 60.28 18.06 25.86
CA MET A 1 60.14 16.62 25.59
C MET A 1 59.22 16.03 26.67
N MET A 2 57.91 15.97 26.38
CA MET A 2 56.87 15.69 27.38
C MET A 2 56.56 14.19 27.37
N ARG A 3 56.92 13.49 28.46
CA ARG A 3 56.68 12.04 28.59
C ARG A 3 55.21 11.79 28.88
N LEU A 4 54.47 11.41 27.84
CA LEU A 4 53.08 10.95 27.95
C LEU A 4 53.05 9.66 28.79
N LYS A 5 52.45 9.71 29.98
CA LYS A 5 52.35 8.55 30.88
C LYS A 5 51.39 7.52 30.27
N ALA A 6 51.91 6.31 30.03
CA ALA A 6 51.22 5.20 29.36
C ALA A 6 49.84 4.83 29.96
N THR A 7 49.58 5.18 31.22
CA THR A 7 48.28 4.97 31.88
C THR A 7 47.13 5.80 31.32
N HIS A 8 47.41 6.94 30.68
CA HIS A 8 46.37 7.81 30.12
C HIS A 8 45.99 7.42 28.68
N ALA A 9 46.84 6.64 28.00
CA ALA A 9 46.57 6.14 26.66
C ALA A 9 45.54 5.00 26.66
N VAL A 10 45.52 4.18 27.71
CA VAL A 10 44.61 3.03 27.82
C VAL A 10 43.17 3.47 28.07
N VAL A 11 42.96 4.50 28.90
CA VAL A 11 41.63 5.04 29.20
C VAL A 11 41.01 5.73 27.98
N LEU A 12 41.83 6.41 27.18
CA LEU A 12 41.37 7.06 25.94
C LEU A 12 41.00 6.05 24.85
N PHE A 13 41.71 4.90 24.79
CA PHE A 13 41.45 3.86 23.81
C PHE A 13 40.16 3.07 24.08
N PHE A 14 39.79 2.91 25.36
CA PHE A 14 38.57 2.20 25.74
C PHE A 14 37.28 3.01 25.50
N ALA A 15 37.38 4.35 25.50
CA ALA A 15 36.23 5.23 25.29
C ALA A 15 35.71 5.27 23.85
N ILE A 16 36.53 4.89 22.87
CA ILE A 16 36.19 4.96 21.43
C ILE A 16 35.41 3.72 20.96
N LEU A 17 35.45 2.61 21.71
CA LEU A 17 34.83 1.34 21.31
C LEU A 17 33.32 1.24 21.57
N VAL A 18 32.70 2.22 22.24
CA VAL A 18 31.27 2.15 22.63
C VAL A 18 30.32 2.89 21.66
N GLY A 19 30.84 3.51 20.60
CA GLY A 19 30.04 4.34 19.66
C GLY A 19 29.44 3.59 18.47
N ALA A 20 29.64 2.28 18.34
CA ALA A 20 29.33 1.54 17.11
C ALA A 20 28.03 0.72 17.14
N CYS A 21 27.12 0.97 18.10
CA CYS A 21 25.72 0.53 17.94
C CYS A 21 25.03 1.47 16.95
N SER A 22 25.34 1.26 15.66
CA SER A 22 24.57 1.76 14.55
C SER A 22 23.12 1.30 14.72
N GLY A 23 22.25 2.21 15.11
CA GLY A 23 20.81 2.03 14.99
C GLY A 23 20.50 1.95 13.51
N GLN A 24 20.53 0.74 12.95
CA GLN A 24 19.96 0.47 11.64
C GLN A 24 18.49 0.83 11.75
N LEU A 25 18.13 1.99 11.23
CA LEU A 25 16.74 2.39 10.99
C LEU A 25 16.18 1.33 10.05
N ILE A 26 15.46 0.35 10.61
CA ILE A 26 14.63 -0.57 9.86
C ILE A 26 13.58 0.31 9.18
N GLN A 27 13.84 0.69 7.93
CA GLN A 27 12.78 1.22 7.09
C GLN A 27 11.82 0.04 6.89
N PRO A 28 10.54 0.18 7.27
CA PRO A 28 9.59 -0.88 7.02
C PRO A 28 9.57 -1.15 5.52
N ASP A 29 9.82 -2.40 5.13
CA ASP A 29 9.78 -2.83 3.74
C ASP A 29 8.43 -2.42 3.13
N LYS A 30 8.50 -1.67 2.04
CA LYS A 30 7.32 -1.11 1.40
C LYS A 30 6.79 -2.12 0.39
N ALA A 31 5.66 -2.75 0.72
CA ALA A 31 4.93 -3.58 -0.23
C ALA A 31 4.64 -2.80 -1.52
N THR A 32 4.95 -3.40 -2.67
CA THR A 32 4.65 -2.81 -3.98
C THR A 32 3.37 -3.43 -4.52
N ILE A 33 2.31 -2.64 -4.64
CA ILE A 33 1.11 -3.04 -5.37
C ILE A 33 1.28 -2.59 -6.83
N ASP A 34 1.10 -3.48 -7.80
CA ASP A 34 1.36 -3.19 -9.22
C ASP A 34 0.12 -3.27 -10.12
N SER A 35 -0.99 -3.72 -9.54
CA SER A 35 -2.25 -3.88 -10.25
C SER A 35 -3.43 -3.79 -9.30
N VAL A 36 -4.54 -3.29 -9.83
CA VAL A 36 -5.84 -3.27 -9.16
C VAL A 36 -6.84 -3.99 -10.02
N VAL A 37 -7.60 -4.89 -9.41
CA VAL A 37 -8.75 -5.56 -10.02
C VAL A 37 -9.98 -5.15 -9.24
N ILE A 38 -10.96 -4.56 -9.93
CA ILE A 38 -12.26 -4.23 -9.36
C ILE A 38 -13.29 -5.20 -9.96
N ARG A 39 -13.89 -6.02 -9.10
CA ARG A 39 -14.88 -7.04 -9.45
C ARG A 39 -16.27 -6.54 -9.13
N ASN A 40 -17.18 -6.75 -10.06
CA ASN A 40 -18.60 -6.57 -9.82
C ASN A 40 -19.25 -7.95 -9.66
N GLN A 41 -19.60 -8.32 -8.43
CA GLN A 41 -20.34 -9.56 -8.16
C GLN A 41 -21.85 -9.34 -8.00
N THR A 42 -22.34 -8.14 -8.29
CA THR A 42 -23.77 -7.84 -8.29
C THR A 42 -24.44 -8.38 -9.56
N SER A 43 -25.77 -8.45 -9.54
CA SER A 43 -26.57 -8.89 -10.69
C SER A 43 -26.79 -7.80 -11.76
N HIS A 44 -26.23 -6.60 -11.58
CA HIS A 44 -26.34 -5.50 -12.54
C HIS A 44 -24.97 -4.88 -12.82
N SER A 45 -24.87 -4.12 -13.90
CA SER A 45 -23.69 -3.32 -14.15
C SER A 45 -23.52 -2.23 -13.10
N VAL A 46 -22.26 -1.93 -12.77
CA VAL A 46 -21.88 -0.73 -12.02
C VAL A 46 -21.21 0.24 -12.99
N HIS A 47 -21.41 1.54 -12.76
CA HIS A 47 -20.94 2.61 -13.63
C HIS A 47 -20.07 3.59 -12.86
N ASP A 48 -19.32 4.43 -13.58
CA ASP A 48 -18.54 5.55 -13.04
C ASP A 48 -17.58 5.13 -11.91
N VAL A 49 -17.05 3.91 -12.02
CA VAL A 49 -16.21 3.32 -10.98
C VAL A 49 -14.89 4.06 -10.95
N THR A 50 -14.56 4.66 -9.81
CA THR A 50 -13.34 5.43 -9.62
C THR A 50 -12.71 5.08 -8.30
N LEU A 51 -11.42 4.77 -8.32
CA LEU A 51 -10.59 4.62 -7.13
C LEU A 51 -9.61 5.79 -7.08
N ARG A 52 -9.69 6.60 -6.02
CA ARG A 52 -8.81 7.75 -5.79
C ARG A 52 -7.89 7.47 -4.61
N ILE A 53 -6.63 7.88 -4.72
CA ILE A 53 -5.62 7.77 -3.66
C ILE A 53 -5.19 9.21 -3.31
N PRO A 54 -5.82 9.85 -2.29
CA PRO A 54 -5.58 11.26 -2.01
C PRO A 54 -4.12 11.59 -1.70
N ALA A 55 -3.39 10.66 -1.08
CA ALA A 55 -2.01 10.88 -0.64
C ALA A 55 -1.02 11.14 -1.79
N ASN A 56 -1.27 10.60 -2.99
CA ASN A 56 -0.39 10.78 -4.15
C ASN A 56 -1.12 11.28 -5.41
N GLY A 57 -2.42 11.56 -5.30
CA GLY A 57 -3.26 12.01 -6.43
C GLY A 57 -3.57 10.93 -7.46
N GLY A 58 -3.25 9.65 -7.18
CA GLY A 58 -3.52 8.55 -8.08
C GLY A 58 -5.02 8.35 -8.31
N VAL A 59 -5.41 8.14 -9.58
CA VAL A 59 -6.79 7.89 -9.97
C VAL A 59 -6.83 6.71 -10.94
N ILE A 60 -7.71 5.76 -10.64
CA ILE A 60 -8.02 4.61 -11.49
C ILE A 60 -9.51 4.69 -11.78
N SER A 61 -9.91 4.56 -13.05
CA SER A 61 -11.32 4.67 -13.43
C SER A 61 -11.73 3.61 -14.45
N CYS A 62 -12.91 3.03 -14.24
CA CYS A 62 -13.59 2.13 -15.16
C CYS A 62 -14.99 2.70 -15.42
N SER A 63 -15.34 2.95 -16.68
CA SER A 63 -16.64 3.54 -17.05
C SER A 63 -17.80 2.63 -16.68
N THR A 64 -17.70 1.33 -16.97
CA THR A 64 -18.72 0.32 -16.67
C THR A 64 -18.05 -1.02 -16.39
N ILE A 65 -18.51 -1.70 -15.33
CA ILE A 65 -18.15 -3.08 -15.03
C ILE A 65 -19.45 -3.89 -15.08
N LEU A 66 -19.55 -4.82 -16.03
CA LEU A 66 -20.75 -5.64 -16.22
C LEU A 66 -21.02 -6.52 -14.99
N ALA A 67 -22.26 -7.00 -14.89
CA ALA A 67 -22.63 -7.99 -13.87
C ALA A 67 -21.69 -9.20 -13.95
N HIS A 68 -21.18 -9.65 -12.80
CA HIS A 68 -20.26 -10.77 -12.68
C HIS A 68 -18.96 -10.65 -13.51
N SER A 69 -18.53 -9.43 -13.85
CA SER A 69 -17.27 -9.18 -14.55
C SER A 69 -16.29 -8.38 -13.70
N GLU A 70 -15.10 -8.12 -14.26
CA GLU A 70 -14.07 -7.33 -13.61
C GLU A 70 -13.44 -6.29 -14.54
N CYS A 71 -12.90 -5.25 -13.94
CA CYS A 71 -12.03 -4.28 -14.57
C CYS A 71 -10.64 -4.44 -13.94
N SER A 72 -9.64 -4.74 -14.75
CA SER A 72 -8.25 -4.83 -14.33
C SER A 72 -7.45 -3.72 -14.99
N LEU A 73 -6.73 -2.95 -14.18
CA LEU A 73 -5.84 -1.91 -14.66
C LEU A 73 -4.46 -2.13 -14.04
N GLY A 74 -3.45 -2.29 -14.90
CA GLY A 74 -2.05 -2.31 -14.50
C GLY A 74 -1.66 -0.92 -14.04
N PHE A 75 -1.34 -0.77 -12.77
CA PHE A 75 -0.97 0.51 -12.18
C PHE A 75 0.04 0.28 -11.07
N SER A 76 1.21 0.90 -11.19
CA SER A 76 2.22 0.84 -10.15
C SER A 76 1.82 1.74 -8.98
N LEU A 77 1.10 1.18 -8.01
CA LEU A 77 0.88 1.72 -6.66
C LEU A 77 2.19 1.63 -5.84
N ARG A 78 3.32 2.02 -6.46
CA ARG A 78 4.70 1.79 -6.01
C ARG A 78 5.02 2.32 -4.62
N GLN A 79 4.13 3.11 -4.01
CA GLN A 79 4.29 3.66 -2.67
C GLN A 79 2.94 3.90 -1.97
N ASN A 80 1.94 3.02 -2.14
CA ASN A 80 0.67 3.26 -1.45
C ASN A 80 0.70 3.05 0.07
N ASN A 81 1.87 2.93 0.72
CA ASN A 81 2.16 3.02 2.18
C ASN A 81 0.97 2.86 3.17
N ASN A 82 0.05 1.91 2.98
CA ASN A 82 -1.27 1.89 3.62
C ASN A 82 -2.09 3.20 3.56
N ASN A 83 -1.83 4.10 2.60
CA ASN A 83 -2.63 5.28 2.40
C ASN A 83 -4.07 4.89 2.08
N PRO A 84 -5.05 5.59 2.68
CA PRO A 84 -6.45 5.34 2.39
C PRO A 84 -6.74 5.65 0.92
N ALA A 85 -7.59 4.82 0.32
CA ALA A 85 -8.15 5.08 -1.00
C ALA A 85 -9.67 5.27 -0.87
N LEU A 86 -10.26 6.02 -1.78
CA LEU A 86 -11.70 6.22 -1.86
C LEU A 86 -12.20 5.57 -3.14
N LEU A 87 -13.02 4.53 -3.00
CA LEU A 87 -13.74 3.93 -4.12
C LEU A 87 -15.09 4.65 -4.25
N SER A 88 -15.49 5.01 -5.46
CA SER A 88 -16.81 5.53 -5.78
C SER A 88 -17.38 4.81 -6.99
N TRP A 89 -18.67 4.55 -7.02
CA TRP A 89 -19.36 3.92 -8.15
C TRP A 89 -20.85 4.27 -8.15
N THR A 90 -21.51 4.05 -9.28
CA THR A 90 -22.95 4.16 -9.43
C THR A 90 -23.54 2.77 -9.62
N TYR A 91 -24.55 2.42 -8.82
CA TYR A 91 -25.30 1.16 -8.91
C TYR A 91 -26.80 1.46 -8.87
N ARG A 92 -27.53 0.98 -9.90
CA ARG A 92 -28.98 1.21 -10.06
C ARG A 92 -29.39 2.70 -9.95
N GLY A 93 -28.58 3.61 -10.47
CA GLY A 93 -28.83 5.05 -10.46
C GLY A 93 -28.47 5.75 -9.14
N HIS A 94 -28.01 5.01 -8.13
CA HIS A 94 -27.52 5.58 -6.87
C HIS A 94 -25.99 5.59 -6.85
N SER A 95 -25.42 6.67 -6.37
CA SER A 95 -23.97 6.81 -6.20
C SER A 95 -23.56 6.39 -4.79
N TYR A 96 -22.48 5.62 -4.72
CA TYR A 96 -21.92 5.07 -3.51
C TYR A 96 -20.44 5.44 -3.41
N GLN A 97 -19.95 5.52 -2.18
CA GLN A 97 -18.55 5.73 -1.88
C GLN A 97 -18.14 4.90 -0.67
N GLU A 98 -16.98 4.27 -0.74
CA GLU A 98 -16.41 3.50 0.36
C GLU A 98 -14.94 3.90 0.56
N PRO A 99 -14.58 4.37 1.77
CA PRO A 99 -13.18 4.54 2.13
C PRO A 99 -12.55 3.17 2.33
N LEU A 100 -11.63 2.81 1.44
CA LEU A 100 -10.79 1.65 1.61
C LEU A 100 -9.63 2.04 2.54
N LYS A 101 -9.58 1.38 3.69
CA LYS A 101 -8.32 1.31 4.44
C LYS A 101 -7.30 0.74 3.46
N GLY A 102 -6.15 1.40 3.32
CA GLY A 102 -5.09 0.92 2.45
C GLY A 102 -4.93 -0.58 2.69
N PRO A 103 -5.02 -1.43 1.64
CA PRO A 103 -4.96 -2.86 1.84
C PRO A 103 -3.71 -3.14 2.68
N PRO A 104 -3.79 -3.94 3.76
CA PRO A 104 -2.68 -4.10 4.68
C PRO A 104 -1.48 -4.63 3.91
N GLY A 105 -0.59 -3.73 3.49
CA GLY A 105 0.61 -4.08 2.76
C GLY A 105 1.47 -4.84 3.74
N GLN A 106 1.47 -6.17 3.63
CA GLN A 106 2.42 -6.98 4.35
C GLN A 106 3.78 -6.71 3.68
N ALA A 107 4.74 -6.32 4.49
CA ALA A 107 6.09 -5.93 4.09
C ALA A 107 6.85 -7.15 3.55
N ASP A 108 6.46 -7.60 2.36
CA ASP A 108 7.12 -8.66 1.62
C ASP A 108 7.56 -8.08 0.28
N GLU A 109 8.74 -8.49 -0.19
CA GLU A 109 9.38 -8.08 -1.45
C GLU A 109 8.58 -8.48 -2.72
N VAL A 110 7.34 -8.93 -2.53
CA VAL A 110 6.47 -9.53 -3.52
C VAL A 110 5.53 -8.49 -4.07
N THR A 111 5.45 -8.39 -5.40
CA THR A 111 4.42 -7.61 -6.08
C THR A 111 3.04 -8.17 -5.78
N GLN A 112 2.15 -7.32 -5.28
CA GLN A 112 0.79 -7.69 -4.91
C GLN A 112 -0.25 -7.08 -5.84
N GLN A 113 -1.36 -7.79 -6.02
CA GLN A 113 -2.57 -7.30 -6.68
C GLN A 113 -3.62 -6.93 -5.63
N ALA A 114 -4.14 -5.70 -5.68
CA ALA A 114 -5.30 -5.31 -4.89
C ALA A 114 -6.58 -5.77 -5.60
N VAL A 115 -7.39 -6.61 -4.94
CA VAL A 115 -8.67 -7.08 -5.43
C VAL A 115 -9.79 -6.43 -4.61
N ILE A 116 -10.57 -5.59 -5.27
CA ILE A 116 -11.73 -4.90 -4.72
C ILE A 116 -12.96 -5.57 -5.29
N THR A 117 -13.91 -5.97 -4.44
CA THR A 117 -15.12 -6.66 -4.86
C THR A 117 -16.34 -5.87 -4.40
N ILE A 118 -17.17 -5.43 -5.34
CA ILE A 118 -18.46 -4.81 -5.08
C ILE A 118 -19.50 -5.94 -5.03
N ILE A 119 -20.18 -6.08 -3.90
CA ILE A 119 -21.21 -7.10 -3.64
C ILE A 119 -22.52 -6.44 -3.20
N GLY A 120 -23.66 -7.04 -3.54
CA GLY A 120 -24.98 -6.60 -3.09
C GLY A 120 -25.27 -5.11 -3.36
N GLU A 121 -25.88 -4.43 -2.38
CA GLU A 121 -26.27 -3.01 -2.41
C GLU A 121 -25.08 -2.05 -2.22
N GLY A 122 -23.91 -2.37 -2.78
CA GLY A 122 -22.72 -1.52 -2.64
C GLY A 122 -21.84 -1.83 -1.43
N ILE A 123 -21.92 -3.03 -0.89
CA ILE A 123 -20.92 -3.50 0.08
C ILE A 123 -19.61 -3.75 -0.67
N VAL A 124 -18.47 -3.37 -0.09
CA VAL A 124 -17.16 -3.54 -0.72
C VAL A 124 -16.25 -4.39 0.15
N ILE A 125 -15.54 -5.32 -0.48
CA ILE A 125 -14.49 -6.12 0.14
C ILE A 125 -13.18 -5.86 -0.60
N ALA A 126 -12.17 -5.37 0.10
CA ALA A 126 -10.81 -5.19 -0.45
C ALA A 126 -9.85 -6.22 0.16
N LYS A 127 -9.08 -6.90 -0.68
CA LYS A 127 -8.07 -7.91 -0.30
C LYS A 127 -6.82 -7.78 -1.16
N LEU A 128 -5.69 -8.28 -0.66
CA LEU A 128 -4.48 -8.46 -1.46
C LEU A 128 -4.40 -9.90 -1.94
N LYS A 129 -3.87 -10.07 -3.15
CA LYS A 129 -3.55 -11.34 -3.75
C LYS A 129 -2.08 -11.32 -4.20
N ASP A 130 -1.33 -12.36 -3.86
CA ASP A 130 0.02 -12.58 -4.38
C ASP A 130 -0.04 -13.00 -5.86
N HIS A 131 0.95 -12.58 -6.66
CA HIS A 131 1.13 -13.00 -8.06
C HIS A 131 1.83 -14.35 -8.22
N ARG A 132 2.33 -14.96 -7.14
CA ARG A 132 2.94 -16.31 -7.16
C ARG A 132 2.00 -17.45 -7.51
#